data_AF-A0A1X0QDD9-F1
#
_entry.id   AF-A0A1X0QDD9-F1
#
_cell.length_a   1.000
_cell.length_b   1.000
_cell.length_c   1.000
_cell.angle_alpha   90.00
_cell.angle_beta   90.00
_cell.angle_gamma   90.00
#
_symmetry.space_group_name_H-M   'P 1'
#
loop_
_entity.id
_entity.type
_entity.pdbx_description
1 polymer ?
#
loop_
_entity_poly.entity_id
_entity_poly.type
_entity_poly.pdbx_seq_one_letter_code
_entity_poly.pdbx_strand_id
1 'polypeptide(L)'
;MSVIDIKTPTFILEISTLILDLLKSMKIDYLNAFLSPFIDENSYNFKWLMIFLHNIDAFTLLRIYNSMIDKQKELGIVDSWIYSDKAFLLLKKLEEYRDSILEVTDTISATLNLNSDYVFEINEIPTNETILFDINYVIKIPKVKSLLKLINKFKEDKLKIIVQNTSIKIMIVQFLSYYKYEHYEIFTHKDFKNKTEGQKDEVLIFFNYNLGSLRHTEFIYPEGVKIFILNYRESVEEEIYLKSISREDDLFEKMIEDRGKMSLVTEFYTNTNLNIEEDVSIDIMIDSREMRSKLPFSLYRTKSFNLEIKVLKTGDYILKDNFVMIERKTLQDFKGSLKSGRLYSQATRYFSYLLIEFEDQTFPSILNPFYIKLLCIFINHFDTTRILWSNNSKYTCELFYKVYKLKPLAFEEEYDSVLFNLLLDIPGVNIECAKKIMREFVSIRELAEAPIDQLSKIIEEPRARQIFCFFREKL
;
A
#
# COMPACT_ATOMS: atom_id res chain seq x y z
N MET A 1 -4.52 -0.13 -39.61
CA MET A 1 -5.23 0.19 -38.36
C MET A 1 -6.37 1.15 -38.67
N SER A 2 -7.57 0.92 -38.16
CA SER A 2 -8.72 1.81 -38.32
C SER A 2 -9.40 2.05 -36.97
N VAL A 3 -9.60 3.32 -36.63
CA VAL A 3 -10.33 3.73 -35.43
C VAL A 3 -11.79 3.91 -35.80
N ILE A 4 -12.69 3.27 -35.04
CA ILE A 4 -14.14 3.38 -35.20
C ILE A 4 -14.63 4.29 -34.10
N ASP A 5 -15.00 5.48 -34.51
CA ASP A 5 -15.49 6.54 -33.65
C ASP A 5 -16.97 6.30 -33.32
N ILE A 6 -17.25 6.20 -32.04
CA ILE A 6 -18.59 5.97 -31.50
C ILE A 6 -19.02 7.25 -30.80
N LYS A 7 -20.18 7.78 -31.21
CA LYS A 7 -20.77 8.95 -30.54
C LYS A 7 -21.15 8.57 -29.11
N THR A 8 -20.69 9.35 -28.14
CA THR A 8 -21.02 9.14 -26.73
C THR A 8 -22.48 9.52 -26.47
N PRO A 9 -23.29 8.63 -25.86
CA PRO A 9 -24.64 8.95 -25.40
C PRO A 9 -24.63 10.11 -24.40
N THR A 10 -25.63 11.00 -24.47
CA THR A 10 -25.76 12.15 -23.57
C THR A 10 -25.85 11.74 -22.10
N PHE A 11 -26.55 10.65 -21.79
CA PHE A 11 -26.62 10.09 -20.43
C PHE A 11 -25.26 9.70 -19.85
N ILE A 12 -24.37 9.14 -20.68
CA ILE A 12 -23.02 8.76 -20.26
C ILE A 12 -22.20 10.02 -19.93
N LEU A 13 -22.36 11.08 -20.71
CA LEU A 13 -21.73 12.38 -20.43
C LEU A 13 -22.22 12.97 -19.09
N GLU A 14 -23.53 13.01 -18.86
CA GLU A 14 -24.11 13.52 -17.60
C GLU A 14 -23.66 12.74 -16.37
N ILE A 15 -23.62 11.41 -16.45
CA ILE A 15 -23.16 10.58 -15.33
C ILE A 15 -21.65 10.77 -15.10
N SER A 16 -20.86 10.89 -16.17
CA SER A 16 -19.42 11.12 -16.08
C SER A 16 -19.08 12.45 -15.39
N THR A 17 -19.82 13.52 -15.68
CA THR A 17 -19.61 14.84 -15.04
C THR A 17 -19.97 14.80 -13.55
N LEU A 18 -21.06 14.10 -13.19
CA LEU A 18 -21.45 13.92 -11.79
C LEU A 18 -20.41 13.16 -10.97
N ILE A 19 -19.84 12.08 -11.53
CA ILE A 19 -18.77 11.33 -10.86
C ILE A 19 -17.52 12.20 -10.69
N LEU A 20 -17.15 12.98 -11.72
CA LEU A 20 -16.02 13.90 -11.63
C LEU A 20 -16.23 15.00 -10.57
N ASP A 21 -17.44 15.55 -10.48
CA ASP A 21 -17.77 16.58 -9.50
C ASP A 21 -17.81 16.03 -8.07
N LEU A 22 -18.16 14.75 -7.89
CA LEU A 22 -18.11 14.05 -6.62
C LEU A 22 -16.66 13.77 -6.18
N LEU A 23 -15.80 13.36 -7.11
CA LEU A 23 -14.35 13.23 -6.87
C LEU A 23 -13.69 14.57 -6.48
N LYS A 24 -14.06 15.66 -7.15
CA LYS A 24 -13.58 17.01 -6.81
C LYS A 24 -13.98 17.43 -5.40
N SER A 25 -15.21 17.11 -4.96
CA SER A 25 -15.63 17.40 -3.57
C SER A 25 -14.82 16.64 -2.52
N MET A 26 -14.24 15.49 -2.87
CA MET A 26 -13.36 14.73 -1.98
C MET A 26 -11.91 15.25 -1.99
N LYS A 27 -11.61 16.35 -2.70
CA LYS A 27 -10.25 16.89 -2.91
C LYS A 27 -9.27 15.86 -3.50
N ILE A 28 -9.78 14.87 -4.21
CA ILE A 28 -8.96 13.90 -4.93
C ILE A 28 -8.64 14.52 -6.29
N ASP A 29 -7.36 14.62 -6.62
CA ASP A 29 -6.93 14.98 -7.95
C ASP A 29 -7.25 13.83 -8.91
N TYR A 30 -8.37 13.96 -9.62
CA TYR A 30 -8.96 12.91 -10.44
C TYR A 30 -7.95 12.33 -11.44
N LEU A 31 -7.13 13.15 -12.12
CA LEU A 31 -6.09 12.66 -13.03
C LEU A 31 -5.07 11.77 -12.32
N ASN A 32 -4.61 12.21 -11.15
CA ASN A 32 -3.62 11.49 -10.38
C ASN A 32 -4.21 10.18 -9.82
N ALA A 33 -5.51 10.12 -9.49
CA ALA A 33 -6.20 8.88 -9.14
C ALA A 33 -6.34 7.89 -10.32
N PHE A 34 -6.59 8.39 -11.53
CA PHE A 34 -6.67 7.54 -12.72
C PHE A 34 -5.31 6.98 -13.15
N LEU A 35 -4.23 7.73 -12.93
CA LEU A 35 -2.88 7.35 -13.38
C LEU A 35 -1.99 6.73 -12.29
N SER A 36 -2.33 6.89 -11.01
CA SER A 36 -1.60 6.26 -9.89
C SER A 36 -2.22 4.91 -9.50
N PRO A 37 -1.41 3.86 -9.24
CA PRO A 37 -1.89 2.57 -8.74
C PRO A 37 -2.23 2.56 -7.24
N PHE A 38 -1.87 3.61 -6.49
CA PHE A 38 -2.06 3.67 -5.03
C PHE A 38 -2.75 4.97 -4.62
N ILE A 39 -4.08 4.96 -4.56
CA ILE A 39 -4.86 5.95 -3.81
C ILE A 39 -6.00 5.19 -3.12
N ASP A 40 -6.40 5.69 -1.94
CA ASP A 40 -7.57 5.35 -1.11
C ASP A 40 -8.66 4.49 -1.78
N GLU A 41 -9.25 3.55 -1.04
CA GLU A 41 -10.21 2.55 -1.54
C GLU A 41 -11.37 3.18 -2.33
N ASN A 42 -11.84 4.36 -1.90
CA ASN A 42 -12.87 5.13 -2.61
C ASN A 42 -12.41 5.62 -3.98
N SER A 43 -11.18 6.13 -4.10
CA SER A 43 -10.62 6.58 -5.38
C SER A 43 -10.51 5.42 -6.38
N TYR A 44 -10.13 4.25 -5.89
CA TYR A 44 -10.11 3.02 -6.67
C TYR A 44 -11.51 2.65 -7.15
N ASN A 45 -12.51 2.64 -6.27
CA ASN A 45 -13.89 2.30 -6.59
C ASN A 45 -14.51 3.24 -7.64
N PHE A 46 -14.35 4.56 -7.49
CA PHE A 46 -14.86 5.53 -8.47
C PHE A 46 -14.14 5.46 -9.83
N LYS A 47 -12.85 5.15 -9.84
CA LYS A 47 -12.10 4.87 -11.07
C LYS A 47 -12.71 3.70 -11.83
N TRP A 48 -13.04 2.61 -11.13
CA TRP A 48 -13.71 1.46 -11.73
C TRP A 48 -15.11 1.78 -12.22
N LEU A 49 -15.88 2.56 -11.45
CA LEU A 49 -17.22 3.01 -11.87
C LEU A 49 -17.17 3.77 -13.20
N MET A 50 -16.20 4.68 -13.37
CA MET A 50 -16.00 5.41 -14.62
C MET A 50 -15.60 4.51 -15.79
N ILE A 51 -14.74 3.52 -15.55
CA ILE A 51 -14.36 2.54 -16.57
C ILE A 51 -15.57 1.69 -16.99
N PHE A 52 -16.41 1.30 -16.04
CA PHE A 52 -17.60 0.49 -16.31
C PHE A 52 -18.72 1.28 -16.99
N LEU A 53 -18.86 2.58 -16.72
CA LEU A 53 -19.87 3.45 -17.35
C LEU A 53 -19.86 3.37 -18.88
N HIS A 54 -18.68 3.26 -19.50
CA HIS A 54 -18.53 3.18 -20.95
C HIS A 54 -18.69 1.76 -21.52
N ASN A 55 -18.62 0.73 -20.68
CA ASN A 55 -18.36 -0.64 -21.13
C ASN A 55 -19.34 -1.71 -20.61
N ILE A 56 -20.21 -1.35 -19.65
CA ILE A 56 -21.14 -2.27 -18.98
C ILE A 56 -22.58 -1.76 -19.12
N ASP A 57 -23.56 -2.66 -18.96
CA ASP A 57 -24.99 -2.34 -18.93
C ASP A 57 -25.41 -1.50 -17.70
N ALA A 58 -26.49 -0.73 -17.86
CA ALA A 58 -26.99 0.19 -16.83
C ALA A 58 -27.38 -0.49 -15.52
N PHE A 59 -27.88 -1.73 -15.58
CA PHE A 59 -28.34 -2.46 -14.40
C PHE A 59 -27.17 -2.94 -13.56
N THR A 60 -26.16 -3.54 -14.19
CA THR A 60 -24.93 -3.92 -13.52
C THR A 60 -24.21 -2.71 -12.95
N LEU A 61 -24.18 -1.58 -13.67
CA LEU A 61 -23.59 -0.35 -13.18
C LEU A 61 -24.29 0.15 -11.90
N LEU A 62 -25.63 0.13 -11.88
CA LEU A 62 -26.42 0.50 -10.70
C LEU A 62 -26.18 -0.46 -9.53
N ARG A 63 -26.11 -1.78 -9.78
CA ARG A 63 -25.79 -2.78 -8.74
C ARG A 63 -24.42 -2.55 -8.13
N ILE A 64 -23.40 -2.30 -8.96
CA ILE A 64 -22.04 -2.00 -8.50
C ILE A 64 -22.04 -0.75 -7.60
N TYR A 65 -22.74 0.31 -8.01
CA TYR A 65 -22.82 1.53 -7.23
C TYR A 65 -23.55 1.33 -5.89
N ASN A 66 -24.66 0.58 -5.88
CA ASN A 66 -25.36 0.23 -4.64
C ASN A 66 -24.49 -0.58 -3.69
N SER A 67 -23.71 -1.53 -4.21
CA SER A 67 -22.80 -2.31 -3.39
C SER A 67 -21.67 -1.46 -2.78
N MET A 68 -21.19 -0.43 -3.49
CA MET A 68 -20.25 0.54 -2.92
C MET A 68 -20.89 1.31 -1.75
N ILE A 69 -22.16 1.72 -1.88
CA ILE A 69 -22.90 2.39 -0.81
C ILE A 69 -23.05 1.48 0.40
N ASP A 70 -23.41 0.21 0.20
CA ASP A 70 -23.69 -0.69 1.32
C ASP A 70 -22.44 -1.04 2.12
N LYS A 71 -21.32 -1.32 1.45
CA LYS A 71 -20.01 -1.47 2.12
C LYS A 71 -19.62 -0.26 2.95
N GLN A 72 -19.89 0.92 2.41
CA GLN A 72 -19.49 2.16 3.05
C GLN A 72 -20.42 2.51 4.23
N LYS A 73 -21.68 2.03 4.23
CA LYS A 73 -22.56 2.03 5.41
C LYS A 73 -22.05 1.07 6.49
N GLU A 74 -21.58 -0.12 6.11
CA GLU A 74 -21.01 -1.10 7.06
C GLU A 74 -19.80 -0.55 7.82
N LEU A 75 -19.00 0.30 7.18
CA LEU A 75 -17.84 0.95 7.80
C LEU A 75 -18.21 2.03 8.84
N GLY A 76 -19.45 2.51 8.87
CA GLY A 76 -19.96 3.42 9.91
C GLY A 76 -19.27 4.80 10.00
N ILE A 77 -18.61 5.25 8.93
CA ILE A 77 -17.85 6.52 8.94
C ILE A 77 -18.81 7.71 8.83
N VAL A 78 -18.78 8.58 9.85
CA VAL A 78 -19.68 9.75 10.00
C VAL A 78 -19.51 10.78 8.85
N ASP A 79 -18.31 10.90 8.28
CA ASP A 79 -17.99 11.77 7.14
C ASP A 79 -17.92 11.01 5.80
N SER A 80 -18.79 10.01 5.61
CA SER A 80 -18.82 9.26 4.36
C SER A 80 -19.37 10.09 3.19
N TRP A 81 -18.80 9.90 2.01
CA TRP A 81 -19.27 10.51 0.76
C TRP A 81 -20.71 10.16 0.39
N ILE A 82 -21.28 9.06 0.94
CA ILE A 82 -22.66 8.64 0.68
C ILE A 82 -23.65 9.77 1.04
N TYR A 83 -23.35 10.55 2.07
CA TYR A 83 -24.25 11.60 2.58
C TYR A 83 -24.16 12.91 1.78
N SER A 84 -23.37 12.96 0.72
CA SER A 84 -23.31 14.13 -0.16
C SER A 84 -24.53 14.19 -1.08
N ASP A 85 -25.10 15.38 -1.26
CA ASP A 85 -26.19 15.64 -2.23
C ASP A 85 -25.84 15.13 -3.65
N LYS A 86 -24.56 15.16 -4.02
CA LYS A 86 -24.05 14.67 -5.30
C LYS A 86 -24.15 13.16 -5.44
N ALA A 87 -23.94 12.41 -4.36
CA ALA A 87 -24.04 10.94 -4.36
C ALA A 87 -25.49 10.49 -4.58
N PHE A 88 -26.45 11.23 -4.00
CA PHE A 88 -27.87 11.02 -4.21
C PHE A 88 -28.30 11.38 -5.65
N LEU A 89 -27.81 12.51 -6.18
CA LEU A 89 -28.07 12.90 -7.56
C LEU A 89 -27.54 11.88 -8.57
N LEU A 90 -26.35 11.32 -8.32
CA LEU A 90 -25.77 10.25 -9.13
C LEU A 90 -26.63 8.98 -9.11
N LEU A 91 -27.14 8.58 -7.94
CA LEU A 91 -28.03 7.42 -7.82
C LEU A 91 -29.29 7.62 -8.67
N LYS A 92 -29.97 8.76 -8.52
CA LYS A 92 -31.18 9.09 -9.27
C LYS A 92 -30.93 9.08 -10.79
N LYS A 93 -29.80 9.62 -11.23
CA LYS A 93 -29.42 9.63 -12.65
C LYS A 93 -29.12 8.24 -13.20
N LEU A 94 -28.54 7.35 -12.39
CA LEU A 94 -28.34 5.94 -12.76
C LEU A 94 -29.68 5.19 -12.87
N GLU A 95 -30.65 5.50 -11.99
CA GLU A 95 -32.01 4.96 -12.07
C GLU A 95 -32.75 5.49 -13.31
N GLU A 96 -32.69 6.80 -13.59
CA GLU A 96 -33.23 7.39 -14.82
C GLU A 96 -32.62 6.73 -16.07
N TYR A 97 -31.31 6.46 -16.06
CA TYR A 97 -30.64 5.78 -17.15
C TYR A 97 -31.15 4.34 -17.33
N ARG A 98 -31.29 3.58 -16.24
CA ARG A 98 -31.90 2.24 -16.25
C ARG A 98 -33.31 2.29 -16.83
N ASP A 99 -34.14 3.21 -16.36
CA ASP A 99 -35.57 3.30 -16.71
C ASP A 99 -35.77 3.74 -18.16
N SER A 100 -34.92 4.65 -18.66
CA SER A 100 -34.92 5.04 -20.09
C SER A 100 -34.66 3.86 -21.03
N ILE A 101 -33.94 2.84 -20.55
CA ILE A 101 -33.64 1.65 -21.35
C ILE A 101 -34.79 0.63 -21.26
N LEU A 102 -35.56 0.63 -20.16
CA LEU A 102 -36.77 -0.18 -19.93
C LEU A 102 -37.97 0.29 -20.78
N GLU A 103 -38.21 1.59 -20.90
CA GLU A 103 -39.31 2.10 -21.74
C GLU A 103 -39.12 1.72 -23.23
N VAL A 104 -37.88 1.61 -23.67
CA VAL A 104 -37.52 1.13 -25.01
C VAL A 104 -37.65 -0.40 -25.14
N THR A 105 -37.63 -1.17 -24.04
CA THR A 105 -37.84 -2.63 -24.11
C THR A 105 -39.31 -3.00 -24.27
N ASP A 106 -40.26 -2.29 -23.66
CA ASP A 106 -41.70 -2.62 -23.76
C ASP A 106 -42.25 -2.50 -25.19
N THR A 107 -41.59 -1.70 -26.04
CA THR A 107 -41.90 -1.58 -27.46
C THR A 107 -41.25 -2.66 -28.34
N ILE A 108 -40.17 -3.30 -27.89
CA ILE A 108 -39.38 -4.30 -28.66
C ILE A 108 -39.68 -5.74 -28.20
N SER A 109 -40.02 -5.96 -26.92
CA SER A 109 -40.46 -7.26 -26.40
C SER A 109 -41.76 -7.74 -27.06
N ALA A 110 -42.59 -6.81 -27.55
CA ALA A 110 -43.77 -7.13 -28.37
C ALA A 110 -43.43 -7.67 -29.78
N THR A 111 -42.18 -7.49 -30.26
CA THR A 111 -41.76 -7.91 -31.61
C THR A 111 -40.82 -9.11 -31.64
N LEU A 112 -40.22 -9.50 -30.52
CA LEU A 112 -39.28 -10.62 -30.45
C LEU A 112 -39.60 -11.50 -29.24
N ASN A 113 -40.21 -12.67 -29.49
CA ASN A 113 -40.42 -13.74 -28.50
C ASN A 113 -39.05 -14.20 -27.95
N LEU A 114 -38.65 -13.65 -26.80
CA LEU A 114 -37.42 -13.99 -26.11
C LEU A 114 -37.77 -14.66 -24.79
N ASN A 115 -37.59 -15.99 -24.73
CA ASN A 115 -37.66 -16.75 -23.47
C ASN A 115 -36.38 -16.49 -22.68
N SER A 116 -36.53 -15.92 -21.49
CA SER A 116 -35.49 -15.72 -20.49
C SER A 116 -35.27 -17.01 -19.71
N ASP A 117 -34.18 -17.75 -19.94
CA ASP A 117 -33.73 -18.80 -19.01
C ASP A 117 -32.31 -19.26 -19.37
N TYR A 118 -31.27 -18.54 -18.92
CA TYR A 118 -29.92 -19.11 -18.73
C TYR A 118 -29.15 -18.27 -17.70
N VAL A 119 -28.82 -18.86 -16.55
CA VAL A 119 -28.08 -18.27 -15.42
C VAL A 119 -26.70 -18.94 -15.34
N PHE A 120 -25.62 -18.16 -15.29
CA PHE A 120 -24.26 -18.66 -15.04
C PHE A 120 -23.54 -17.78 -14.01
N GLU A 121 -22.84 -18.43 -13.07
CA GLU A 121 -22.17 -17.84 -11.91
C GLU A 121 -20.80 -17.20 -12.25
N ILE A 122 -20.45 -16.10 -11.57
CA ILE A 122 -19.14 -15.43 -11.64
C ILE A 122 -18.72 -14.98 -10.23
N ASN A 123 -17.46 -15.27 -9.86
CA ASN A 123 -16.72 -14.63 -8.78
C ASN A 123 -15.70 -13.65 -9.39
N GLU A 124 -15.39 -12.55 -8.67
CA GLU A 124 -14.38 -11.49 -8.97
C GLU A 124 -14.90 -10.08 -9.36
N ILE A 125 -15.85 -9.56 -8.58
CA ILE A 125 -15.79 -8.16 -8.08
C ILE A 125 -15.45 -8.26 -6.59
N PRO A 126 -14.94 -7.23 -5.88
CA PRO A 126 -14.75 -7.28 -4.42
C PRO A 126 -16.05 -7.43 -3.62
N THR A 127 -17.12 -7.89 -4.23
CA THR A 127 -18.41 -8.21 -3.65
C THR A 127 -18.67 -9.63 -4.12
N ASN A 128 -18.84 -10.57 -3.19
CA ASN A 128 -19.20 -11.96 -3.46
C ASN A 128 -20.64 -12.05 -4.02
N GLU A 129 -20.92 -11.34 -5.10
CA GLU A 129 -22.22 -11.32 -5.77
C GLU A 129 -22.03 -11.63 -7.26
N THR A 130 -22.79 -12.63 -7.71
CA THR A 130 -22.87 -13.08 -9.10
C THR A 130 -23.40 -11.96 -10.00
N ILE A 131 -22.56 -11.47 -10.90
CA ILE A 131 -22.94 -10.45 -11.87
C ILE A 131 -23.67 -11.12 -13.04
N LEU A 132 -24.99 -11.15 -12.98
CA LEU A 132 -25.82 -11.44 -14.14
C LEU A 132 -25.81 -10.22 -15.08
N PHE A 133 -25.41 -10.44 -16.33
CA PHE A 133 -25.54 -9.47 -17.42
C PHE A 133 -26.79 -9.80 -18.23
N ASP A 134 -27.69 -8.84 -18.39
CA ASP A 134 -28.87 -9.05 -19.22
C ASP A 134 -28.52 -8.79 -20.70
N ILE A 135 -28.53 -9.88 -21.48
CA ILE A 135 -28.11 -9.92 -22.88
C ILE A 135 -28.91 -8.93 -23.74
N ASN A 136 -30.20 -8.74 -23.42
CA ASN A 136 -31.07 -7.81 -24.16
C ASN A 136 -30.61 -6.35 -24.05
N TYR A 137 -29.94 -6.03 -22.94
CA TYR A 137 -29.43 -4.69 -22.66
C TYR A 137 -28.00 -4.52 -23.15
N VAL A 138 -27.19 -5.58 -23.14
CA VAL A 138 -25.82 -5.58 -23.68
C VAL A 138 -25.81 -5.21 -25.18
N ILE A 139 -26.80 -5.67 -25.97
CA ILE A 139 -26.96 -5.29 -27.40
C ILE A 139 -27.08 -3.77 -27.56
N LYS A 140 -27.68 -3.08 -26.59
CA LYS A 140 -27.96 -1.63 -26.70
C LYS A 140 -26.69 -0.79 -26.56
N ILE A 141 -25.63 -1.33 -25.98
CA ILE A 141 -24.33 -0.66 -25.83
C ILE A 141 -23.76 -0.31 -27.21
N PRO A 142 -23.47 0.97 -27.51
CA PRO A 142 -22.95 1.40 -28.81
C PRO A 142 -21.67 0.66 -29.26
N LYS A 143 -20.72 0.40 -28.34
CA LYS A 143 -19.54 -0.42 -28.61
C LYS A 143 -19.89 -1.85 -29.04
N VAL A 144 -20.85 -2.49 -28.38
CA VAL A 144 -21.30 -3.84 -28.74
C VAL A 144 -21.99 -3.85 -30.10
N LYS A 145 -22.78 -2.81 -30.44
CA LYS A 145 -23.35 -2.66 -31.79
C LYS A 145 -22.28 -2.53 -32.87
N SER A 146 -21.23 -1.74 -32.62
CA SER A 146 -20.09 -1.62 -33.54
C SER A 146 -19.30 -2.92 -33.65
N LEU A 147 -19.12 -3.63 -32.53
CA LEU A 147 -18.49 -4.94 -32.48
C LEU A 147 -19.28 -5.96 -33.33
N LEU A 148 -20.61 -6.01 -33.18
CA LEU A 148 -21.48 -6.86 -34.00
C LEU A 148 -21.35 -6.58 -35.49
N LYS A 149 -21.26 -5.31 -35.89
CA LYS A 149 -21.05 -4.94 -37.31
C LYS A 149 -19.72 -5.48 -37.83
N LEU A 150 -18.66 -5.47 -37.02
CA LEU A 150 -17.36 -6.01 -37.40
C LEU A 150 -17.36 -7.53 -37.45
N ILE A 151 -17.95 -8.20 -36.46
CA ILE A 151 -18.09 -9.65 -36.44
C ILE A 151 -18.87 -10.13 -37.67
N ASN A 152 -19.96 -9.45 -38.02
CA ASN A 152 -20.73 -9.77 -39.22
C ASN A 152 -19.96 -9.53 -40.52
N LYS A 153 -19.04 -8.57 -40.55
CA LYS A 153 -18.21 -8.27 -41.73
C LYS A 153 -17.09 -9.29 -41.94
N PHE A 154 -16.60 -9.90 -40.86
CA PHE A 154 -15.42 -10.78 -40.88
C PHE A 154 -15.74 -12.18 -40.34
N LYS A 155 -16.90 -12.75 -40.70
CA LYS A 155 -17.36 -14.04 -40.18
C LYS A 155 -16.42 -15.22 -40.46
N GLU A 156 -15.62 -15.14 -41.50
CA GLU A 156 -14.70 -16.21 -41.94
C GLU A 156 -13.27 -16.05 -41.38
N ASP A 157 -12.92 -14.87 -40.87
CA ASP A 157 -11.57 -14.58 -40.34
C ASP A 157 -11.47 -14.97 -38.85
N LYS A 158 -10.26 -15.30 -38.39
CA LYS A 158 -10.01 -15.51 -36.95
C LYS A 158 -10.05 -14.17 -36.21
N LEU A 159 -11.12 -13.95 -35.45
CA LEU A 159 -11.35 -12.72 -34.68
C LEU A 159 -10.74 -12.80 -33.29
N LYS A 160 -9.89 -11.83 -32.94
CA LYS A 160 -9.36 -11.66 -31.58
C LYS A 160 -9.88 -10.35 -30.98
N ILE A 161 -10.60 -10.45 -29.87
CA ILE A 161 -11.16 -9.29 -29.17
C ILE A 161 -10.32 -9.03 -27.92
N ILE A 162 -9.81 -7.80 -27.79
CA ILE A 162 -8.96 -7.39 -26.67
C ILE A 162 -9.79 -6.45 -25.78
N VAL A 163 -9.90 -6.81 -24.50
CA VAL A 163 -10.73 -6.11 -23.51
C VAL A 163 -9.92 -5.66 -22.30
N GLN A 164 -10.45 -4.69 -21.56
CA GLN A 164 -9.74 -4.13 -20.41
C GLN A 164 -9.68 -5.07 -19.20
N ASN A 165 -10.81 -5.70 -18.88
CA ASN A 165 -11.01 -6.41 -17.62
C ASN A 165 -11.71 -7.76 -17.83
N THR A 166 -11.58 -8.66 -16.85
CA THR A 166 -12.21 -9.99 -16.84
C THR A 166 -13.74 -9.89 -16.86
N SER A 167 -14.34 -8.92 -16.17
CA SER A 167 -15.80 -8.72 -16.19
C SER A 167 -16.34 -8.43 -17.59
N ILE A 168 -15.64 -7.57 -18.36
CA ILE A 168 -16.00 -7.26 -19.76
C ILE A 168 -15.78 -8.49 -20.65
N LYS A 169 -14.69 -9.24 -20.42
CA LYS A 169 -14.43 -10.51 -21.12
C LYS A 169 -15.62 -11.45 -20.97
N ILE A 170 -16.09 -11.66 -19.75
CA ILE A 170 -17.22 -12.56 -19.48
C ILE A 170 -18.51 -12.06 -20.12
N MET A 171 -18.81 -10.75 -20.00
CA MET A 171 -19.97 -10.14 -20.66
C MET A 171 -19.98 -10.42 -22.18
N ILE A 172 -18.85 -10.23 -22.85
CA ILE A 172 -18.76 -10.47 -24.30
C ILE A 172 -18.84 -11.97 -24.62
N VAL A 173 -18.23 -12.86 -23.83
CA VAL A 173 -18.36 -14.32 -24.00
C VAL A 173 -19.83 -14.75 -23.88
N GLN A 174 -20.54 -14.32 -22.84
CA GLN A 174 -21.95 -14.63 -22.64
C GLN A 174 -22.79 -14.14 -23.82
N PHE A 175 -22.56 -12.89 -24.22
CA PHE A 175 -23.22 -12.28 -25.38
C PHE A 175 -23.00 -13.07 -26.68
N LEU A 176 -21.74 -13.42 -27.00
CA LEU A 176 -21.42 -14.13 -28.24
C LEU A 176 -21.92 -15.58 -28.21
N SER A 177 -21.93 -16.23 -27.04
CA SER A 177 -22.48 -17.58 -26.88
C SER A 177 -23.99 -17.62 -27.13
N TYR A 178 -24.72 -16.59 -26.69
CA TYR A 178 -26.15 -16.43 -26.96
C TYR A 178 -26.47 -16.38 -28.45
N TYR A 179 -25.64 -15.67 -29.23
CA TYR A 179 -25.79 -15.56 -30.68
C TYR A 179 -25.12 -16.68 -31.48
N LYS A 180 -24.57 -17.71 -30.82
CA LYS A 180 -23.91 -18.87 -31.45
C LYS A 180 -22.77 -18.52 -32.41
N TYR A 181 -21.96 -17.51 -32.07
CA TYR A 181 -20.68 -17.30 -32.77
C TYR A 181 -19.63 -18.27 -32.21
N GLU A 182 -18.89 -18.97 -33.07
CA GLU A 182 -17.92 -20.00 -32.62
C GLU A 182 -16.45 -19.64 -32.95
N HIS A 183 -16.21 -18.62 -33.78
CA HIS A 183 -14.88 -18.28 -34.30
C HIS A 183 -14.30 -17.00 -33.66
N TYR A 184 -14.14 -16.96 -32.34
CA TYR A 184 -13.53 -15.83 -31.66
C TYR A 184 -12.61 -16.22 -30.48
N GLU A 185 -11.55 -15.45 -30.26
CA GLU A 185 -10.73 -15.51 -29.04
C GLU A 185 -10.81 -14.17 -28.30
N ILE A 186 -11.05 -14.18 -26.99
CA ILE A 186 -11.09 -12.95 -26.17
C ILE A 186 -9.94 -12.93 -25.17
N PHE A 187 -9.17 -11.86 -25.18
CA PHE A 187 -8.02 -11.66 -24.29
C PHE A 187 -8.21 -10.40 -23.45
N THR A 188 -7.85 -10.45 -22.17
CA THR A 188 -7.62 -9.20 -21.42
C THR A 188 -6.31 -8.55 -21.89
N HIS A 189 -6.12 -7.25 -21.68
CA HIS A 189 -4.82 -6.61 -21.97
C HIS A 189 -3.65 -7.27 -21.23
N LYS A 190 -3.88 -7.87 -20.04
CA LYS A 190 -2.86 -8.61 -19.29
C LYS A 190 -2.52 -9.94 -19.99
N ASP A 191 -3.53 -10.71 -20.35
CA ASP A 191 -3.34 -11.99 -21.06
C ASP A 191 -2.67 -11.78 -22.42
N PHE A 192 -3.05 -10.69 -23.11
CA PHE A 192 -2.53 -10.38 -24.43
C PHE A 192 -1.03 -10.07 -24.43
N LYS A 193 -0.51 -9.44 -23.37
CA LYS A 193 0.93 -9.16 -23.21
C LYS A 193 1.79 -10.42 -23.15
N ASN A 194 1.24 -11.54 -22.67
CA ASN A 194 1.96 -12.80 -22.58
C ASN A 194 2.03 -13.55 -23.92
N LYS A 195 1.25 -13.12 -24.92
CA LYS A 195 1.26 -13.75 -26.25
C LYS A 195 2.54 -13.38 -26.99
N THR A 196 3.21 -14.36 -27.60
CA THR A 196 4.49 -14.16 -28.29
C THR A 196 4.38 -14.21 -29.81
N GLU A 197 3.33 -14.83 -30.35
CA GLU A 197 3.16 -15.06 -31.78
C GLU A 197 1.75 -14.67 -32.27
N GLY A 198 1.69 -14.22 -33.52
CA GLY A 198 0.49 -13.74 -34.18
C GLY A 198 0.47 -14.13 -35.65
N GLN A 199 -0.70 -14.47 -36.16
CA GLN A 199 -0.88 -14.89 -37.56
C GLN A 199 -1.34 -13.70 -38.41
N LYS A 200 -0.89 -13.67 -39.67
CA LYS A 200 -1.14 -12.55 -40.60
C LYS A 200 -2.63 -12.34 -40.92
N ASP A 201 -3.42 -13.41 -40.95
CA ASP A 201 -4.84 -13.37 -41.34
C ASP A 201 -5.79 -13.09 -40.17
N GLU A 202 -5.27 -12.66 -39.02
CA GLU A 202 -6.07 -12.39 -37.83
C GLU A 202 -6.61 -10.95 -37.85
N VAL A 203 -7.84 -10.80 -37.36
CA VAL A 203 -8.48 -9.50 -37.18
C VAL A 203 -8.48 -9.17 -35.70
N LEU A 204 -7.77 -8.10 -35.33
CA LEU A 204 -7.68 -7.64 -33.95
C LEU A 204 -8.71 -6.54 -33.71
N ILE A 205 -9.58 -6.72 -32.73
CA ILE A 205 -10.57 -5.73 -32.31
C ILE A 205 -10.28 -5.32 -30.87
N PHE A 206 -9.83 -4.09 -30.69
CA PHE A 206 -9.67 -3.47 -29.39
C PHE A 206 -11.01 -2.88 -28.96
N PHE A 207 -11.63 -3.49 -27.94
CA PHE A 207 -12.86 -2.96 -27.36
C PHE A 207 -12.59 -1.67 -26.57
N ASN A 208 -11.43 -1.63 -25.89
CA ASN A 208 -10.88 -0.47 -25.21
C ASN A 208 -9.44 -0.23 -25.67
N TYR A 209 -9.02 1.02 -25.62
CA TYR A 209 -7.66 1.40 -25.96
C TYR A 209 -6.68 1.04 -24.82
N ASN A 210 -5.52 0.50 -25.18
CA ASN A 210 -4.37 0.37 -24.28
C ASN A 210 -3.05 0.47 -25.05
N LEU A 211 -2.24 1.48 -24.74
CA LEU A 211 -0.99 1.77 -25.45
C LEU A 211 -0.01 0.60 -25.40
N GLY A 212 0.12 -0.05 -24.24
CA GLY A 212 1.00 -1.20 -24.07
C GLY A 212 0.58 -2.40 -24.92
N SER A 213 -0.73 -2.65 -25.06
CA SER A 213 -1.23 -3.75 -25.90
C SER A 213 -1.11 -3.42 -27.39
N LEU A 214 -1.28 -2.16 -27.77
CA LEU A 214 -1.11 -1.70 -29.15
C LEU A 214 0.34 -1.83 -29.62
N ARG A 215 1.32 -1.38 -28.82
CA ARG A 215 2.74 -1.61 -29.12
C ARG A 215 3.11 -3.08 -29.15
N HIS A 216 2.50 -3.88 -28.29
CA HIS A 216 2.66 -5.33 -28.33
C HIS A 216 2.15 -5.92 -29.65
N THR A 217 1.05 -5.39 -30.22
CA THR A 217 0.61 -5.80 -31.56
C THR A 217 1.61 -5.41 -32.65
N GLU A 218 2.21 -4.24 -32.56
CA GLU A 218 3.24 -3.82 -33.52
C GLU A 218 4.46 -4.75 -33.48
N PHE A 219 4.81 -5.27 -32.30
CA PHE A 219 5.91 -6.21 -32.13
C PHE A 219 5.59 -7.62 -32.64
N ILE A 220 4.42 -8.18 -32.28
CA ILE A 220 4.08 -9.56 -32.63
C ILE A 220 3.73 -9.71 -34.13
N TYR A 221 3.12 -8.68 -34.73
CA TYR A 221 2.56 -8.77 -36.08
C TYR A 221 3.34 -7.89 -37.06
N PRO A 222 4.32 -8.44 -37.79
CA PRO A 222 5.21 -7.65 -38.63
C PRO A 222 4.49 -6.95 -39.79
N GLU A 223 3.57 -7.62 -40.50
CA GLU A 223 2.76 -7.01 -41.58
C GLU A 223 1.43 -7.73 -41.83
N GLY A 224 0.40 -6.99 -42.26
CA GLY A 224 -0.83 -7.55 -42.85
C GLY A 224 -2.05 -7.69 -41.94
N VAL A 225 -1.94 -7.33 -40.65
CA VAL A 225 -3.04 -7.46 -39.70
C VAL A 225 -4.02 -6.30 -39.73
N LYS A 226 -5.31 -6.62 -39.71
CA LYS A 226 -6.39 -5.63 -39.63
C LYS A 226 -6.69 -5.33 -38.16
N ILE A 227 -6.27 -4.16 -37.71
CA ILE A 227 -6.52 -3.67 -36.35
C ILE A 227 -7.69 -2.69 -36.36
N PHE A 228 -8.74 -2.98 -35.59
CA PHE A 228 -9.88 -2.11 -35.33
C PHE A 228 -9.86 -1.66 -33.87
N ILE A 229 -9.99 -0.36 -33.62
CA ILE A 229 -10.07 0.19 -32.26
C ILE A 229 -11.43 0.87 -32.10
N LEU A 230 -12.20 0.47 -31.10
CA LEU A 230 -13.46 1.13 -30.75
C LEU A 230 -13.15 2.25 -29.75
N ASN A 231 -13.52 3.49 -30.10
CA ASN A 231 -13.31 4.63 -29.20
C ASN A 231 -14.57 5.49 -29.10
N TYR A 232 -14.89 5.94 -27.88
CA TYR A 232 -15.95 6.91 -27.66
C TYR A 232 -15.42 8.33 -27.85
N ARG A 233 -16.00 9.09 -28.78
CA ARG A 233 -15.63 10.48 -29.01
C ARG A 233 -16.23 11.42 -27.96
N GLU A 234 -15.48 12.47 -27.63
CA GLU A 234 -15.86 13.47 -26.64
C GLU A 234 -16.13 12.84 -25.26
N SER A 235 -15.41 11.78 -24.91
CA SER A 235 -15.63 11.01 -23.68
C SER A 235 -14.42 11.03 -22.74
N VAL A 236 -14.66 10.64 -21.48
CA VAL A 236 -13.59 10.45 -20.50
C VAL A 236 -12.62 9.34 -20.92
N GLU A 237 -13.09 8.32 -21.66
CA GLU A 237 -12.21 7.28 -22.21
C GLU A 237 -11.20 7.87 -23.21
N GLU A 238 -11.64 8.75 -24.11
CA GLU A 238 -10.75 9.45 -25.07
C GLU A 238 -9.77 10.38 -24.34
N GLU A 239 -10.23 11.11 -23.32
CA GLU A 239 -9.36 11.99 -22.55
C GLU A 239 -8.25 11.23 -21.80
N ILE A 240 -8.60 10.10 -21.17
CA ILE A 240 -7.62 9.21 -20.51
C ILE A 240 -6.60 8.72 -21.52
N TYR A 241 -7.05 8.35 -22.73
CA TYR A 241 -6.16 7.92 -23.79
C TYR A 241 -5.18 9.04 -24.20
N LEU A 242 -5.67 10.23 -24.56
CA LEU A 242 -4.83 11.35 -24.99
C LEU A 242 -3.83 11.76 -23.91
N LYS A 243 -4.25 11.78 -22.65
CA LYS A 243 -3.37 12.07 -21.51
C LYS A 243 -2.32 11.00 -21.29
N SER A 244 -2.62 9.73 -21.55
CA SER A 244 -1.64 8.65 -21.42
C SER A 244 -0.49 8.81 -22.42
N ILE A 245 -0.78 9.25 -23.65
CA ILE A 245 0.24 9.56 -24.66
C ILE A 245 1.05 10.78 -24.22
N SER A 246 0.39 11.90 -23.95
CA SER A 246 1.06 13.15 -23.58
C SER A 246 1.98 12.97 -22.36
N ARG A 247 1.51 12.25 -21.33
CA ARG A 247 2.32 11.97 -20.14
C ARG A 247 3.54 11.12 -20.47
N GLU A 248 3.42 10.18 -21.39
CA GLU A 248 4.57 9.37 -21.79
C GLU A 248 5.63 10.22 -22.49
N ASP A 249 5.20 11.09 -23.41
CA ASP A 249 6.09 12.03 -24.11
C ASP A 249 6.81 12.95 -23.12
N ASP A 250 6.07 13.57 -22.19
CA ASP A 250 6.63 14.45 -21.14
C ASP A 250 7.67 13.72 -20.26
N LEU A 251 7.40 12.44 -19.93
CA LEU A 251 8.30 11.63 -19.11
C LEU A 251 9.59 11.26 -19.87
N PHE A 252 9.50 10.99 -21.17
CA PHE A 252 10.67 10.74 -22.00
C PHE A 252 11.54 11.97 -22.18
N GLU A 253 10.93 13.13 -22.44
CA GLU A 253 11.67 14.40 -22.51
C GLU A 253 12.41 14.67 -21.21
N LYS A 254 11.72 14.55 -20.07
CA LYS A 254 12.33 14.71 -18.74
C LYS A 254 13.48 13.74 -18.51
N MET A 255 13.32 12.47 -18.89
CA MET A 255 14.39 11.47 -18.75
C MET A 255 15.61 11.80 -19.60
N ILE A 256 15.43 12.33 -20.81
CA ILE A 256 16.52 12.77 -21.69
C ILE A 256 17.23 13.98 -21.08
N GLU A 257 16.48 14.96 -20.59
CA GLU A 257 17.04 16.13 -19.89
C GLU A 257 17.84 15.73 -18.65
N ASP A 258 17.26 14.89 -17.80
CA ASP A 258 17.89 14.42 -16.56
C ASP A 258 19.18 13.65 -16.88
N ARG A 259 19.17 12.80 -17.91
CA ARG A 259 20.37 12.10 -18.41
C ARG A 259 21.44 13.09 -18.88
N GLY A 260 21.07 14.17 -19.56
CA GLY A 260 22.00 15.25 -19.95
C GLY A 260 22.63 15.96 -18.74
N LYS A 261 21.91 16.04 -17.61
CA LYS A 261 22.37 16.69 -16.36
C LYS A 261 23.15 15.74 -15.43
N MET A 262 23.15 14.41 -15.66
CA MET A 262 23.74 13.40 -14.75
C MET A 262 25.23 13.60 -14.44
N SER A 263 26.01 14.20 -15.35
CA SER A 263 27.45 14.46 -15.12
C SER A 263 27.70 15.36 -13.91
N LEU A 264 26.74 16.23 -13.55
CA LEU A 264 26.87 17.18 -12.44
C LEU A 264 26.46 16.54 -11.09
N VAL A 265 25.58 15.54 -11.10
CA VAL A 265 24.96 14.98 -9.88
C VAL A 265 25.88 13.96 -9.20
N THR A 266 26.70 13.24 -9.96
CA THR A 266 27.60 12.20 -9.43
C THR A 266 28.69 12.77 -8.51
N GLU A 267 29.14 14.00 -8.75
CA GLU A 267 30.11 14.71 -7.90
C GLU A 267 29.54 15.06 -6.51
N PHE A 268 28.24 15.36 -6.41
CA PHE A 268 27.59 15.64 -5.12
C PHE A 268 27.47 14.42 -4.22
N TYR A 269 27.23 13.23 -4.79
CA TYR A 269 27.09 12.01 -3.98
C TYR A 269 28.43 11.44 -3.54
N THR A 270 29.49 11.63 -4.30
CA THR A 270 30.84 11.12 -3.98
C THR A 270 31.52 11.93 -2.87
N ASN A 271 31.25 13.24 -2.80
CA ASN A 271 31.83 14.15 -1.80
C ASN A 271 31.17 14.12 -0.41
N THR A 272 30.16 13.26 -0.19
CA THR A 272 29.50 13.12 1.12
C THR A 272 30.01 11.94 1.95
N ASN A 273 31.30 11.62 1.84
CA ASN A 273 31.94 10.81 2.87
C ASN A 273 32.01 11.70 4.11
N LEU A 274 31.30 11.31 5.17
CA LEU A 274 31.47 11.95 6.47
C LEU A 274 32.92 11.72 6.89
N ASN A 275 33.68 12.80 7.10
CA ASN A 275 35.04 12.75 7.64
C ASN A 275 34.99 12.33 9.13
N ILE A 276 34.60 11.07 9.37
CA ILE A 276 34.77 10.44 10.66
C ILE A 276 36.20 9.89 10.67
N GLU A 277 36.95 10.21 11.73
CA GLU A 277 38.35 9.80 11.92
C GLU A 277 38.51 8.30 11.58
N GLU A 278 39.38 7.98 10.62
CA GLU A 278 39.48 6.67 9.96
C GLU A 278 39.88 5.50 10.89
N ASP A 279 40.27 5.79 12.14
CA ASP A 279 40.86 4.79 13.05
C ASP A 279 39.88 4.16 14.06
N VAL A 280 38.58 4.52 14.04
CA VAL A 280 37.59 3.96 14.98
C VAL A 280 36.58 3.06 14.28
N SER A 281 36.72 1.74 14.46
CA SER A 281 35.72 0.75 14.06
C SER A 281 34.71 0.51 15.20
N ILE A 282 33.45 0.85 14.97
CA ILE A 282 32.36 0.65 15.94
C ILE A 282 31.54 -0.58 15.53
N ASP A 283 31.39 -1.54 16.43
CA ASP A 283 30.60 -2.73 16.20
C ASP A 283 29.10 -2.47 16.50
N ILE A 284 28.24 -2.67 15.50
CA ILE A 284 26.79 -2.49 15.62
C ILE A 284 26.06 -3.79 15.28
N MET A 285 25.20 -4.27 16.18
CA MET A 285 24.19 -5.27 15.84
C MET A 285 22.90 -4.60 15.35
N ILE A 286 22.36 -5.09 14.23
CA ILE A 286 21.14 -4.58 13.61
C ILE A 286 20.09 -5.69 13.59
N ASP A 287 18.85 -5.36 13.98
CA ASP A 287 17.72 -6.28 13.79
C ASP A 287 17.44 -6.50 12.30
N SER A 288 17.34 -7.76 11.87
CA SER A 288 17.03 -8.14 10.49
C SER A 288 15.79 -7.45 9.88
N ARG A 289 14.79 -7.10 10.71
CA ARG A 289 13.56 -6.41 10.27
C ARG A 289 13.83 -4.97 9.84
N GLU A 290 14.89 -4.38 10.37
CA GLU A 290 15.27 -3.00 10.15
C GLU A 290 16.05 -2.79 8.84
N MET A 291 16.48 -3.87 8.18
CA MET A 291 17.14 -3.85 6.87
C MET A 291 16.29 -3.25 5.73
N ARG A 292 15.00 -3.04 5.95
CA ARG A 292 14.10 -2.38 4.99
C ARG A 292 14.26 -0.86 4.98
N SER A 293 14.94 -0.28 5.97
CA SER A 293 15.14 1.17 6.08
C SER A 293 16.41 1.65 5.37
N LYS A 294 16.54 2.98 5.18
CA LYS A 294 17.71 3.61 4.53
C LYS A 294 18.94 3.67 5.44
N LEU A 295 18.76 3.50 6.75
CA LEU A 295 19.79 3.74 7.77
C LEU A 295 20.89 2.66 7.76
N PRO A 296 20.60 1.35 7.66
CA PRO A 296 21.64 0.31 7.56
C PRO A 296 22.59 0.54 6.38
N PHE A 297 22.06 0.94 5.22
CA PHE A 297 22.88 1.29 4.06
C PHE A 297 23.76 2.52 4.32
N SER A 298 23.23 3.53 5.02
CA SER A 298 23.98 4.74 5.38
C SER A 298 25.11 4.46 6.37
N LEU A 299 24.87 3.59 7.36
CA LEU A 299 25.87 3.13 8.33
C LEU A 299 27.00 2.37 7.61
N TYR A 300 26.64 1.45 6.71
CA TYR A 300 27.61 0.71 5.89
C TYR A 300 28.49 1.64 5.06
N ARG A 301 27.89 2.65 4.41
CA ARG A 301 28.61 3.60 3.55
C ARG A 301 29.62 4.45 4.32
N THR A 302 29.37 4.69 5.60
CA THR A 302 30.24 5.51 6.46
C THR A 302 31.60 4.86 6.76
N LYS A 303 31.77 3.55 6.52
CA LYS A 303 32.99 2.75 6.76
C LYS A 303 33.50 2.67 8.20
N SER A 304 33.10 3.55 9.11
CA SER A 304 33.46 3.49 10.54
C SER A 304 32.64 2.48 11.36
N PHE A 305 31.65 1.82 10.76
CA PHE A 305 30.76 0.89 11.44
C PHE A 305 30.91 -0.52 10.87
N ASN A 306 31.16 -1.49 11.74
CA ASN A 306 31.11 -2.90 11.42
C ASN A 306 29.72 -3.46 11.77
N LEU A 307 28.97 -3.88 10.75
CA LEU A 307 27.57 -4.25 10.90
C LEU A 307 27.40 -5.76 11.04
N GLU A 308 26.74 -6.18 12.12
CA GLU A 308 26.33 -7.56 12.35
C GLU A 308 24.81 -7.67 12.34
N ILE A 309 24.24 -8.37 11.37
CA ILE A 309 22.79 -8.51 11.24
C ILE A 309 22.33 -9.73 12.02
N LYS A 310 21.42 -9.53 12.98
CA LYS A 310 20.86 -10.59 13.84
C LYS A 310 19.35 -10.42 14.02
N VAL A 311 18.67 -11.47 14.44
CA VAL A 311 17.29 -11.36 14.91
C VAL A 311 17.34 -11.01 16.39
N LEU A 312 16.98 -9.77 16.75
CA LEU A 312 17.05 -9.29 18.13
C LEU A 312 15.71 -9.52 18.83
N LYS A 313 15.75 -9.91 20.11
CA LYS A 313 14.54 -10.05 20.93
C LYS A 313 13.93 -8.68 21.26
N THR A 314 14.74 -7.63 21.37
CA THR A 314 14.33 -6.27 21.73
C THR A 314 15.35 -5.26 21.17
N GLY A 315 14.86 -4.11 20.70
CA GLY A 315 15.66 -3.05 20.09
C GLY A 315 15.94 -3.25 18.60
N ASP A 316 16.19 -2.16 17.88
CA ASP A 316 16.48 -2.17 16.44
C ASP A 316 18.00 -2.13 16.16
N TYR A 317 18.74 -1.34 16.94
CA TYR A 317 20.20 -1.22 16.84
C TYR A 317 20.84 -1.35 18.21
N ILE A 318 21.94 -2.08 18.30
CA ILE A 318 22.74 -2.22 19.53
C ILE A 318 24.19 -1.88 19.20
N LEU A 319 24.74 -0.85 19.85
CA LEU A 319 26.17 -0.57 19.84
C LEU A 319 26.85 -1.52 20.84
N LYS A 320 27.68 -2.45 20.36
CA LYS A 320 28.21 -3.55 21.21
C LYS A 320 29.11 -3.04 22.33
N ASP A 321 30.05 -2.16 22.00
CA ASP A 321 31.13 -1.77 22.91
C ASP A 321 30.64 -1.07 24.18
N ASN A 322 29.50 -0.37 24.11
CA ASN A 322 28.91 0.33 25.24
C ASN A 322 27.53 -0.24 25.64
N PHE A 323 27.12 -1.37 25.06
CA PHE A 323 25.79 -1.97 25.20
C PHE A 323 24.63 -0.97 25.11
N VAL A 324 24.72 -0.04 24.16
CA VAL A 324 23.68 1.00 23.96
C VAL A 324 22.63 0.48 23.00
N MET A 325 21.39 0.36 23.48
CA MET A 325 20.25 -0.01 22.64
C MET A 325 19.56 1.25 22.10
N ILE A 326 19.30 1.26 20.81
CA ILE A 326 18.60 2.34 20.09
C ILE A 326 17.36 1.74 19.42
N GLU A 327 16.18 2.26 19.78
CA GLU A 327 14.91 1.98 19.10
C GLU A 327 14.68 3.08 18.05
N ARG A 328 14.50 2.73 16.79
CA ARG A 328 14.26 3.69 15.70
C ARG A 328 12.78 3.77 15.39
N LYS A 329 12.27 5.00 15.25
CA LYS A 329 10.87 5.24 14.90
C LYS A 329 10.72 6.36 13.89
N THR A 330 9.95 6.09 12.84
CA THR A 330 9.46 7.16 11.94
C THR A 330 8.46 8.03 12.68
N LEU A 331 8.28 9.27 12.25
CA LEU A 331 7.33 10.21 12.85
C LEU A 331 5.87 9.69 12.86
N GLN A 332 5.47 8.97 11.81
CA GLN A 332 4.13 8.36 11.72
C GLN A 332 3.99 7.21 12.71
N ASP A 333 4.97 6.32 12.76
CA ASP A 333 4.97 5.19 13.68
C ASP A 333 5.02 5.67 15.13
N PHE A 334 5.78 6.71 15.43
CA PHE A 334 5.89 7.31 16.76
C PHE A 334 4.53 7.80 17.28
N LYS A 335 3.80 8.58 16.47
CA LYS A 335 2.44 9.02 16.81
C LYS A 335 1.50 7.85 17.04
N GLY A 336 1.54 6.85 16.16
CA GLY A 336 0.72 5.65 16.27
C GLY A 336 1.01 4.85 17.54
N SER A 337 2.29 4.68 17.89
CA SER A 337 2.70 3.94 19.09
C SER A 337 2.46 4.68 20.39
N LEU A 338 2.50 6.01 20.39
CA LEU A 338 2.12 6.82 21.54
C LEU A 338 0.63 6.70 21.82
N LYS A 339 -0.22 6.79 20.78
CA LYS A 339 -1.67 6.67 20.91
C LYS A 339 -2.12 5.28 21.37
N SER A 340 -1.51 4.24 20.81
CA SER A 340 -1.85 2.86 21.15
C SER A 340 -1.23 2.37 22.48
N GLY A 341 -0.35 3.16 23.09
CA GLY A 341 0.42 2.73 24.27
C GLY A 341 1.51 1.71 23.97
N ARG A 342 1.67 1.24 22.72
CA ARG A 342 2.71 0.29 22.32
C ARG A 342 4.11 0.79 22.70
N LEU A 343 4.38 2.09 22.56
CA LEU A 343 5.69 2.66 22.91
C LEU A 343 6.02 2.45 24.40
N TYR A 344 5.03 2.58 25.29
CA TYR A 344 5.22 2.33 26.72
C TYR A 344 5.60 0.87 26.99
N SER A 345 4.93 -0.08 26.33
CA SER A 345 5.26 -1.51 26.47
C SER A 345 6.63 -1.92 25.91
N GLN A 346 7.17 -1.12 24.98
CA GLN A 346 8.53 -1.30 24.46
C GLN A 346 9.55 -0.67 25.39
N ALA A 347 9.25 0.51 25.95
CA ALA A 347 10.13 1.22 26.86
C ALA A 347 10.29 0.53 28.22
N THR A 348 9.30 -0.25 28.67
CA THR A 348 9.46 -1.13 29.85
C THR A 348 10.53 -2.21 29.66
N ARG A 349 10.93 -2.50 28.42
CA ARG A 349 12.05 -3.42 28.10
C ARG A 349 13.42 -2.71 28.05
N TYR A 350 13.49 -1.46 28.53
CA TYR A 350 14.68 -0.60 28.68
C TYR A 350 15.54 -0.47 27.41
N PHE A 351 15.14 0.37 26.46
CA PHE A 351 16.06 0.88 25.44
C PHE A 351 16.75 2.17 25.93
N SER A 352 18.04 2.34 25.64
CA SER A 352 18.82 3.51 26.13
C SER A 352 18.44 4.80 25.38
N TYR A 353 18.21 4.70 24.07
CA TYR A 353 17.85 5.83 23.22
C TYR A 353 16.64 5.51 22.33
N LEU A 354 15.72 6.46 22.25
CA LEU A 354 14.67 6.51 21.23
C LEU A 354 15.11 7.45 20.11
N LEU A 355 15.40 6.92 18.94
CA LEU A 355 15.67 7.70 17.75
C LEU A 355 14.37 7.98 16.99
N ILE A 356 14.04 9.26 16.83
CA ILE A 356 12.90 9.72 16.03
C ILE A 356 13.43 10.35 14.75
N GLU A 357 13.11 9.71 13.61
CA GLU A 357 13.45 10.20 12.28
C GLU A 357 12.26 10.90 11.60
N PHE A 358 12.54 12.03 10.94
CA PHE A 358 11.57 12.80 10.16
C PHE A 358 12.20 13.26 8.84
N GLU A 359 11.59 12.94 7.70
CA GLU A 359 12.16 13.26 6.37
C GLU A 359 11.96 14.74 5.96
N ASP A 360 11.04 15.47 6.61
CA ASP A 360 10.69 16.84 6.26
C ASP A 360 11.41 17.91 7.12
N GLN A 361 11.88 18.98 6.48
CA GLN A 361 12.81 19.96 7.05
C GLN A 361 12.28 20.83 8.22
N THR A 362 11.07 20.60 8.75
CA THR A 362 10.50 21.42 9.83
C THR A 362 10.18 20.63 11.10
N PHE A 363 11.09 20.73 12.06
CA PHE A 363 10.81 20.49 13.48
C PHE A 363 10.07 21.71 14.06
N PRO A 364 8.99 21.65 14.86
CA PRO A 364 7.81 20.79 14.85
C PRO A 364 6.51 21.63 14.74
N SER A 365 5.84 21.65 13.58
CA SER A 365 4.39 21.99 13.52
C SER A 365 3.51 20.74 13.74
N ILE A 366 4.16 19.58 13.90
CA ILE A 366 3.57 18.25 13.73
C ILE A 366 3.17 17.59 15.07
N LEU A 367 3.71 18.07 16.18
CA LEU A 367 3.31 17.62 17.52
C LEU A 367 2.19 18.54 18.02
N ASN A 368 0.95 18.19 17.66
CA ASN A 368 -0.25 18.70 18.31
C ASN A 368 -0.04 18.68 19.84
N PRO A 369 -0.50 19.69 20.61
CA PRO A 369 -0.39 19.73 22.07
C PRO A 369 -0.70 18.40 22.77
N PHE A 370 -1.61 17.60 22.20
CA PHE A 370 -1.91 16.24 22.65
C PHE A 370 -0.68 15.31 22.68
N TYR A 371 0.12 15.24 21.62
CA TYR A 371 1.30 14.37 21.55
C TYR A 371 2.45 14.90 22.40
N ILE A 372 2.58 16.23 22.52
CA ILE A 372 3.55 16.84 23.44
C ILE A 372 3.24 16.39 24.87
N LYS A 373 1.98 16.45 25.28
CA LYS A 373 1.55 15.97 26.60
C LYS A 373 1.91 14.50 26.82
N LEU A 374 1.60 13.62 25.85
CA LEU A 374 1.94 12.20 25.95
C LEU A 374 3.46 11.98 26.00
N LEU A 375 4.23 12.73 25.23
CA LEU A 375 5.69 12.66 25.25
C LEU A 375 6.27 13.10 26.59
N CYS A 376 5.75 14.20 27.17
CA CYS A 376 6.15 14.63 28.50
C CYS A 376 5.85 13.57 29.57
N ILE A 377 4.68 12.91 29.48
CA ILE A 377 4.34 11.80 30.39
C ILE A 377 5.32 10.64 30.18
N PHE A 378 5.66 10.31 28.94
CA PHE A 378 6.62 9.26 28.61
C PHE A 378 8.00 9.54 29.22
N ILE A 379 8.54 10.74 29.00
CA ILE A 379 9.86 11.14 29.53
C ILE A 379 9.86 11.14 31.06
N ASN A 380 8.77 11.60 31.70
CA ASN A 380 8.67 11.60 33.16
C ASN A 380 8.55 10.19 33.75
N HIS A 381 8.00 9.24 32.99
CA HIS A 381 7.86 7.85 33.45
C HIS A 381 9.15 7.04 33.24
N PHE A 382 9.91 7.33 32.18
CA PHE A 382 11.15 6.63 31.83
C PHE A 382 12.36 7.56 31.90
N ASP A 383 12.86 7.77 33.10
CA ASP A 383 14.02 8.62 33.45
C ASP A 383 15.34 8.19 32.80
N THR A 384 15.48 6.91 32.48
CA THR A 384 16.66 6.33 31.83
C THR A 384 16.69 6.52 30.32
N THR A 385 15.54 6.71 29.68
CA THR A 385 15.42 6.75 28.22
C THR A 385 15.75 8.15 27.68
N ARG A 386 16.69 8.24 26.74
CA ARG A 386 17.04 9.51 26.07
C ARG A 386 16.43 9.57 24.68
N ILE A 387 16.10 10.78 24.21
CA ILE A 387 15.51 10.96 22.87
C ILE A 387 16.54 11.58 21.93
N LEU A 388 16.71 10.98 20.76
CA LEU A 388 17.50 11.49 19.65
C LEU A 388 16.57 11.90 18.52
N TRP A 389 16.84 13.06 17.94
CA TRP A 389 16.07 13.59 16.82
C TRP A 389 16.97 13.69 15.60
N SER A 390 16.52 13.17 14.48
CA SER A 390 17.28 13.22 13.24
C SER A 390 16.37 13.48 12.04
N ASN A 391 16.83 14.35 11.16
CA ASN A 391 16.13 14.68 9.92
C ASN A 391 16.69 13.95 8.68
N ASN A 392 17.77 13.20 8.85
CA ASN A 392 18.49 12.56 7.76
C ASN A 392 19.31 11.38 8.28
N SER A 393 19.25 10.24 7.59
CA SER A 393 20.02 9.04 7.92
C SER A 393 21.53 9.28 7.99
N LYS A 394 22.09 10.25 7.23
CA LYS A 394 23.50 10.64 7.36
C LYS A 394 23.80 11.29 8.71
N TYR A 395 22.95 12.22 9.13
CA TYR A 395 23.08 12.87 10.43
C TYR A 395 22.84 11.85 11.57
N THR A 396 21.97 10.87 11.34
CA THR A 396 21.80 9.74 12.27
C THR A 396 23.09 8.93 12.45
N CYS A 397 23.85 8.68 11.38
CA CYS A 397 25.16 8.02 11.48
C CYS A 397 26.14 8.83 12.34
N GLU A 398 26.16 10.16 12.17
CA GLU A 398 26.96 11.06 13.02
C GLU A 398 26.50 11.04 14.48
N LEU A 399 25.18 10.98 14.73
CA LEU A 399 24.63 10.83 16.08
C LEU A 399 25.04 9.50 16.71
N PHE A 400 25.05 8.40 15.97
CA PHE A 400 25.50 7.09 16.47
C PHE A 400 26.97 7.17 16.91
N TYR A 401 27.81 7.83 16.11
CA TYR A 401 29.21 8.07 16.46
C TYR A 401 29.36 8.95 17.72
N LYS A 402 28.55 10.01 17.85
CA LYS A 402 28.54 10.86 19.05
C LYS A 402 28.08 10.08 20.29
N VAL A 403 27.03 9.27 20.17
CA VAL A 403 26.53 8.41 21.26
C VAL A 403 27.60 7.41 21.69
N TYR A 404 28.32 6.83 20.73
CA TYR A 404 29.47 5.96 21.00
C TYR A 404 30.58 6.70 21.76
N LYS A 405 31.01 7.89 21.28
CA LYS A 405 32.05 8.71 21.93
C LYS A 405 31.66 9.16 23.33
N LEU A 406 30.38 9.43 23.56
CA LEU A 406 29.87 9.93 24.85
C LEU A 406 29.95 8.91 25.98
N LYS A 407 30.34 7.64 25.70
CA LYS A 407 30.51 6.52 26.67
C LYS A 407 29.61 6.72 27.90
N PRO A 408 28.34 6.26 27.89
CA PRO A 408 27.45 6.50 29.02
C PRO A 408 28.14 6.08 30.31
N LEU A 409 28.36 7.04 31.22
CA LEU A 409 28.89 6.76 32.55
C LEU A 409 27.99 5.68 33.17
N ALA A 410 28.63 4.60 33.64
CA ALA A 410 28.07 3.47 34.39
C ALA A 410 27.44 2.30 33.60
N PHE A 411 28.29 1.52 32.94
CA PHE A 411 28.25 0.05 33.08
C PHE A 411 29.69 -0.46 33.26
N GLU A 412 30.29 -0.10 34.40
CA GLU A 412 31.43 -0.86 34.93
C GLU A 412 30.86 -2.16 35.50
N GLU A 413 30.88 -3.20 34.68
CA GLU A 413 31.04 -4.63 34.97
C GLU A 413 30.30 -5.47 33.90
N GLU A 414 31.06 -6.28 33.16
CA GLU A 414 30.54 -7.35 32.30
C GLU A 414 29.90 -8.42 33.20
N TYR A 415 28.64 -8.20 33.58
CA TYR A 415 27.83 -9.27 34.14
C TYR A 415 27.44 -10.25 33.03
N ASP A 416 27.52 -11.55 33.29
CA ASP A 416 27.01 -12.56 32.37
C ASP A 416 25.52 -12.28 32.09
N SER A 417 25.22 -12.00 30.82
CA SER A 417 23.88 -11.61 30.35
C SER A 417 22.84 -12.70 30.66
N VAL A 418 23.24 -13.97 30.70
CA VAL A 418 22.33 -15.08 31.06
C VAL A 418 21.97 -15.02 32.54
N LEU A 419 22.98 -14.81 33.40
CA LEU A 419 22.82 -14.76 34.85
C LEU A 419 22.01 -13.52 35.28
N PHE A 420 22.29 -12.37 34.66
CA PHE A 420 21.56 -11.13 34.94
C PHE A 420 20.08 -11.24 34.59
N ASN A 421 19.76 -11.83 33.43
CA ASN A 421 18.36 -12.07 33.03
C ASN A 421 17.65 -13.06 33.97
N LEU A 422 18.34 -14.14 34.38
CA LEU A 422 17.79 -15.11 35.32
C LEU A 422 17.46 -14.48 36.69
N LEU A 423 18.26 -13.51 37.15
CA LEU A 423 17.98 -12.78 38.38
C LEU A 423 16.76 -11.87 38.26
N LEU A 424 16.53 -11.26 37.10
CA LEU A 424 15.36 -10.42 36.86
C LEU A 424 14.04 -11.21 36.80
N ASP A 425 14.11 -12.50 36.50
CA ASP A 425 12.95 -13.38 36.49
C ASP A 425 12.50 -13.77 37.92
N ILE A 426 13.32 -13.52 38.95
CA ILE A 426 12.99 -13.81 40.36
C ILE A 426 12.00 -12.75 40.88
N PRO A 427 10.86 -13.16 41.48
CA PRO A 427 9.88 -12.22 42.01
C PRO A 427 10.48 -11.37 43.13
N GLY A 428 10.40 -10.04 42.96
CA GLY A 428 10.93 -9.07 43.92
C GLY A 428 12.35 -8.56 43.60
N VAL A 429 13.01 -9.08 42.57
CA VAL A 429 14.31 -8.58 42.10
C VAL A 429 14.13 -7.52 41.01
N ASN A 430 14.63 -6.31 41.25
CA ASN A 430 14.76 -5.27 40.23
C ASN A 430 16.22 -5.15 39.75
N ILE A 431 16.48 -4.31 38.74
CA ILE A 431 17.81 -4.10 38.16
C ILE A 431 18.85 -3.68 39.23
N GLU A 432 18.46 -2.84 40.18
CA GLU A 432 19.35 -2.38 41.25
C GLU A 432 19.65 -3.48 42.28
N CYS A 433 18.65 -4.27 42.64
CA CYS A 433 18.78 -5.43 43.50
C CYS A 433 19.64 -6.50 42.82
N ALA A 434 19.43 -6.77 41.52
CA ALA A 434 20.24 -7.69 40.74
C ALA A 434 21.72 -7.27 40.74
N LYS A 435 22.01 -5.97 40.52
CA LYS A 435 23.38 -5.44 40.60
C LYS A 435 23.98 -5.59 42.00
N LYS A 436 23.23 -5.31 43.07
CA LYS A 436 23.70 -5.49 44.45
C LYS A 436 23.93 -6.96 44.79
N ILE A 437 23.05 -7.86 44.33
CA ILE A 437 23.18 -9.30 44.50
C ILE A 437 24.44 -9.80 43.79
N MET A 438 24.69 -9.39 42.55
CA MET A 438 25.86 -9.84 41.78
C MET A 438 27.20 -9.31 42.31
N ARG A 439 27.19 -8.22 43.09
CA ARG A 439 28.40 -7.71 43.77
C ARG A 439 28.73 -8.50 45.03
N GLU A 440 27.71 -8.92 45.77
CA GLU A 440 27.87 -9.54 47.09
C GLU A 440 27.90 -11.08 47.04
N PHE A 441 27.18 -11.69 46.10
CA PHE A 441 27.09 -13.15 45.97
C PHE A 441 27.86 -13.64 44.75
N VAL A 442 28.69 -14.67 44.94
CA VAL A 442 29.51 -15.25 43.87
C VAL A 442 28.69 -16.24 43.02
N SER A 443 27.63 -16.82 43.60
CA SER A 443 26.78 -17.79 42.89
C SER A 443 25.29 -17.70 43.28
N ILE A 444 24.40 -18.12 42.38
CA ILE A 444 22.95 -18.23 42.68
C ILE A 444 22.68 -19.19 43.83
N ARG A 445 23.50 -20.24 43.96
CA ARG A 445 23.36 -21.19 45.07
C ARG A 445 23.54 -20.50 46.42
N GLU A 446 24.53 -19.62 46.52
CA GLU A 446 24.79 -18.83 47.72
C GLU A 446 23.63 -17.87 48.01
N LEU A 447 23.04 -17.26 46.98
CA LEU A 447 21.83 -16.45 47.09
C LEU A 447 20.62 -17.27 47.63
N ALA A 448 20.44 -18.51 47.16
CA ALA A 448 19.35 -19.37 47.57
C ALA A 448 19.49 -19.89 49.03
N GLU A 449 20.73 -20.11 49.47
CA GLU A 449 21.04 -20.59 50.82
C GLU A 449 21.12 -19.44 51.87
N ALA A 450 21.19 -18.19 51.43
CA ALA A 450 21.35 -17.01 52.29
C ALA A 450 20.25 -16.86 53.37
N PRO A 451 20.60 -16.49 54.62
CA PRO A 451 19.62 -16.18 55.66
C PRO A 451 18.96 -14.82 55.41
N ILE A 452 17.72 -14.66 55.90
CA ILE A 452 16.92 -13.44 55.69
C ILE A 452 17.62 -12.18 56.22
N ASP A 453 18.42 -12.30 57.28
CA ASP A 453 19.19 -11.21 57.89
C ASP A 453 20.35 -10.71 57.02
N GLN A 454 20.86 -11.55 56.11
CA GLN A 454 21.89 -11.15 55.15
C GLN A 454 21.24 -10.51 53.92
N LEU A 455 20.10 -11.03 53.48
CA LEU A 455 19.31 -10.46 52.38
C LEU A 455 18.72 -9.09 52.74
N SER A 456 18.26 -8.90 53.98
CA SER A 456 17.68 -7.64 54.47
C SER A 456 18.70 -6.51 54.63
N LYS A 457 20.00 -6.84 54.73
CA LYS A 457 21.09 -5.85 54.72
C LYS A 457 21.38 -5.32 53.32
N ILE A 458 21.16 -6.14 52.29
CA ILE A 458 21.49 -5.82 50.89
C ILE A 458 20.27 -5.23 50.17
N ILE A 459 19.07 -5.71 50.50
CA ILE A 459 17.79 -5.40 49.86
C ILE A 459 16.77 -5.03 50.94
N GLU A 460 15.85 -4.12 50.62
CA GLU A 460 14.77 -3.72 51.51
C GLU A 460 13.91 -4.93 51.97
N GLU A 461 13.53 -4.95 53.25
CA GLU A 461 12.82 -6.05 53.91
C GLU A 461 11.63 -6.68 53.15
N PRO A 462 10.73 -5.93 52.47
CA PRO A 462 9.62 -6.55 51.74
C PRO A 462 10.09 -7.39 50.55
N ARG A 463 11.16 -6.98 49.87
CA ARG A 463 11.73 -7.70 48.71
C ARG A 463 12.63 -8.84 49.14
N ALA A 464 13.45 -8.62 50.17
CA ALA A 464 14.27 -9.67 50.77
C ALA A 464 13.43 -10.88 51.21
N ARG A 465 12.24 -10.62 51.78
CA ARG A 465 11.28 -11.67 52.16
C ARG A 465 10.68 -12.40 50.97
N GLN A 466 10.36 -11.71 49.88
CA GLN A 466 9.84 -12.33 48.65
C GLN A 466 10.86 -13.28 48.02
N ILE A 467 12.12 -12.83 47.90
CA ILE A 467 13.22 -13.64 47.35
C ILE A 467 13.48 -14.86 48.25
N PHE A 468 13.50 -14.66 49.57
CA PHE A 468 13.71 -15.74 50.53
C PHE A 468 12.60 -16.80 50.49
N CYS A 469 11.33 -16.38 50.38
CA CYS A 469 10.21 -17.29 50.24
C CYS A 469 10.27 -18.07 48.93
N PHE A 470 10.58 -17.39 47.81
CA PHE A 470 10.65 -18.00 46.48
C PHE A 470 11.61 -19.20 46.42
N PHE A 471 12.81 -19.08 46.99
CA PHE A 471 13.79 -20.19 46.98
C PHE A 471 13.45 -21.35 47.93
N ARG A 472 12.52 -21.16 48.88
CA ARG A 472 12.17 -22.14 49.92
C ARG A 472 10.73 -22.64 49.83
N GLU A 473 10.00 -22.18 48.83
CA GLU A 473 8.67 -22.66 48.53
C GLU A 473 8.77 -24.11 48.05
N LYS A 474 7.91 -24.99 48.56
CA LYS A 474 7.88 -26.39 48.12
C LYS A 474 7.25 -26.43 46.74
N LEU A 475 7.96 -27.05 45.79
CA LEU A 475 7.48 -27.33 44.44
C LEU A 475 6.25 -28.24 44.44
#